data_AF-A0A6A3GBU7-F1
#
_entry.id   AF-A0A6A3GBU7-F1
#
_cell.length_a   1.000
_cell.length_b   1.000
_cell.length_c   1.000
_cell.angle_alpha   90.00
_cell.angle_beta   90.00
_cell.angle_gamma   90.00
#
_symmetry.space_group_name_H-M   'P 1'
#
loop_
_entity.id
_entity.type
_entity.pdbx_description
1 polymer ?
#
loop_
_entity_poly.entity_id
_entity_poly.type
_entity_poly.pdbx_seq_one_letter_code
_entity_poly.pdbx_strand_id
1 'polypeptide(L)'
;ERDERRTIFRSAEGVVTAVSSCAASAEKLFSRVARKPPFSNDLDQMDTTLPQEYQLLLQNASLALGALIVSAFASYWIGVAYIPVFIIFLYIGQYFKKSSSEIKRLEGVTRTPVYNLFSETLSGLSTIRAFRMEDSFIEQNRRVVDANSNLYFTYWAASRWLATRLDLLSVLIIFVVTLYLVATAGSVGSLTSALSLTYSLMLTSMVQWVMRSVDRTDNAMTSVERLLYFRQIESEDTAGKIIDELTARDPQ
;
A
#
# COMPACT_ATOMS: atom_id res chain seq x y z
N GLU A 1 28.62 21.56 -17.56
CA GLU A 1 27.92 20.61 -18.46
C GLU A 1 28.24 19.11 -18.25
N ARG A 2 29.50 18.63 -18.35
CA ARG A 2 29.81 17.19 -18.26
C ARG A 2 29.77 16.60 -16.83
N ASP A 3 30.16 17.38 -15.82
CA ASP A 3 30.05 16.98 -14.41
C ASP A 3 28.62 17.14 -13.86
N GLU A 4 27.86 18.13 -14.33
CA GLU A 4 26.46 18.33 -13.92
C GLU A 4 25.52 17.22 -14.40
N ARG A 5 25.76 16.67 -15.61
CA ARG A 5 25.01 15.50 -16.08
C ARG A 5 25.27 14.25 -15.24
N ARG A 6 26.45 14.12 -14.61
CA ARG A 6 26.76 13.00 -13.69
C ARG A 6 26.02 13.11 -12.36
N THR A 7 25.84 14.31 -11.83
CA THR A 7 25.09 14.53 -10.59
C THR A 7 23.61 14.21 -10.78
N ILE A 8 23.05 14.56 -11.93
CA ILE A 8 21.67 14.22 -12.33
C ILE A 8 21.52 12.70 -12.52
N PHE A 9 22.49 12.04 -13.17
CA PHE A 9 22.47 10.59 -13.33
C PHE A 9 22.53 9.86 -11.98
N ARG A 10 23.38 10.32 -11.04
CA ARG A 10 23.44 9.78 -9.66
C ARG A 10 22.16 10.01 -8.86
N SER A 11 21.50 11.16 -9.02
CA SER A 11 20.24 11.44 -8.33
C SER A 11 19.08 10.62 -8.91
N ALA A 12 19.05 10.43 -10.23
CA ALA A 12 18.11 9.53 -10.90
C ALA A 12 18.36 8.06 -10.51
N GLU A 13 19.63 7.63 -10.42
CA GLU A 13 20.01 6.32 -9.89
C GLU A 13 19.54 6.14 -8.44
N GLY A 14 19.61 7.15 -7.57
CA GLY A 14 19.10 7.07 -6.20
C GLY A 14 17.58 6.84 -6.11
N VAL A 15 16.79 7.51 -6.96
CA VAL A 15 15.33 7.32 -7.05
C VAL A 15 14.98 5.97 -7.65
N VAL A 16 15.68 5.57 -8.72
CA VAL A 16 15.55 4.25 -9.35
C VAL A 16 15.92 3.16 -8.35
N THR A 17 16.95 3.35 -7.53
CA THR A 17 17.41 2.38 -6.53
C THR A 17 16.44 2.30 -5.35
N ALA A 18 15.80 3.40 -4.93
CA ALA A 18 14.81 3.36 -3.86
C ALA A 18 13.51 2.65 -4.29
N VAL A 19 13.03 2.93 -5.51
CA VAL A 19 11.84 2.27 -6.08
C VAL A 19 12.14 0.83 -6.47
N SER A 20 13.31 0.56 -7.06
CA SER A 20 13.78 -0.79 -7.41
C SER A 20 14.14 -1.62 -6.18
N SER A 21 14.68 -1.05 -5.10
CA SER A 21 14.95 -1.78 -3.85
C SER A 21 13.65 -2.16 -3.13
N CYS A 22 12.59 -1.35 -3.27
CA CYS A 22 11.26 -1.70 -2.75
C CYS A 22 10.64 -2.84 -3.57
N ALA A 23 10.80 -2.81 -4.90
CA ALA A 23 10.35 -3.86 -5.82
C ALA A 23 11.16 -5.17 -5.71
N ALA A 24 12.49 -5.10 -5.59
CA ALA A 24 13.39 -6.26 -5.48
C ALA A 24 13.27 -6.98 -4.13
N SER A 25 12.82 -6.29 -3.08
CA SER A 25 12.51 -6.91 -1.80
C SER A 25 11.26 -7.79 -1.87
N ALA A 26 10.32 -7.47 -2.78
CA ALA A 26 9.13 -8.28 -3.03
C ALA A 26 9.44 -9.56 -3.83
N GLU A 27 10.39 -9.49 -4.76
CA GLU A 27 10.76 -10.61 -5.65
C GLU A 27 11.46 -11.77 -4.89
N LYS A 28 12.24 -11.47 -3.84
CA LYS A 28 12.93 -12.49 -3.03
C LYS A 28 11.99 -13.31 -2.13
N LEU A 29 10.86 -12.74 -1.73
CA LEU A 29 9.86 -13.38 -0.86
C LEU A 29 8.94 -14.36 -1.62
N PHE A 30 8.76 -14.16 -2.93
CA PHE A 30 7.89 -14.95 -3.80
C PHE A 30 8.36 -16.41 -4.00
N SER A 31 9.66 -16.70 -3.80
CA SER A 31 10.25 -18.01 -4.13
C SER A 31 9.98 -19.17 -3.14
N ARG A 32 9.19 -18.97 -2.07
CA ARG A 32 9.24 -19.89 -0.90
C ARG A 32 7.93 -20.45 -0.37
N VAL A 33 6.76 -20.25 -1.00
CA VAL A 33 5.48 -20.61 -0.34
C VAL A 33 4.53 -21.39 -1.25
N ALA A 34 4.34 -22.69 -0.97
CA ALA A 34 3.19 -23.46 -1.44
C ALA A 34 2.93 -24.69 -0.53
N ARG A 35 1.81 -24.70 0.24
CA ARG A 35 0.99 -25.88 0.61
C ARG A 35 -0.29 -25.46 1.40
N LYS A 36 -1.50 -25.90 1.01
CA LYS A 36 -2.83 -25.68 1.67
C LYS A 36 -3.02 -26.56 2.94
N PRO A 37 -3.91 -26.29 3.95
CA PRO A 37 -5.08 -25.35 4.09
C PRO A 37 -5.05 -24.51 5.42
N PRO A 38 -5.91 -23.50 5.79
CA PRO A 38 -7.04 -22.75 5.18
C PRO A 38 -6.62 -21.59 4.24
N PHE A 39 -5.41 -21.71 3.71
CA PHE A 39 -4.74 -21.05 2.60
C PHE A 39 -5.55 -20.62 1.34
N SER A 40 -6.85 -20.93 1.11
CA SER A 40 -7.42 -20.73 -0.25
C SER A 40 -7.63 -19.26 -0.65
N ASN A 41 -8.08 -18.39 0.25
CA ASN A 41 -8.26 -16.97 -0.05
C ASN A 41 -6.92 -16.23 -0.03
N ASP A 42 -6.04 -16.54 0.93
CA ASP A 42 -4.71 -15.94 1.01
C ASP A 42 -3.79 -16.44 -0.15
N LEU A 43 -3.95 -17.67 -0.66
CA LEU A 43 -3.32 -18.09 -1.94
C LEU A 43 -3.94 -17.38 -3.12
N ASP A 44 -5.26 -17.27 -3.20
CA ASP A 44 -5.90 -16.60 -4.34
C ASP A 44 -5.43 -15.14 -4.44
N GLN A 45 -5.32 -14.44 -3.31
CA GLN A 45 -4.70 -13.12 -3.24
C GLN A 45 -3.23 -13.12 -3.69
N MET A 46 -2.44 -14.12 -3.31
CA MET A 46 -1.02 -14.23 -3.68
C MET A 46 -0.81 -14.61 -5.16
N ASP A 47 -1.67 -15.46 -5.73
CA ASP A 47 -1.50 -16.03 -7.07
C ASP A 47 -2.14 -15.15 -8.15
N THR A 48 -3.23 -14.46 -7.83
CA THR A 48 -3.98 -13.64 -8.81
C THR A 48 -3.80 -12.16 -8.60
N THR A 49 -3.99 -11.68 -7.36
CA THR A 49 -4.07 -10.25 -7.07
C THR A 49 -2.68 -9.63 -6.96
N LEU A 50 -1.74 -10.31 -6.30
CA LEU A 50 -0.39 -9.79 -6.09
C LEU A 50 0.38 -9.59 -7.41
N PRO A 51 0.41 -10.54 -8.37
CA PRO A 51 1.10 -10.32 -9.64
C PRO A 51 0.47 -9.20 -10.47
N GLN A 52 -0.86 -9.10 -10.44
CA GLN A 52 -1.59 -8.03 -11.14
C GLN A 52 -1.25 -6.65 -10.56
N GLU A 53 -1.25 -6.50 -9.24
CA GLU A 53 -0.92 -5.22 -8.59
C GLU A 53 0.57 -4.88 -8.75
N TYR A 54 1.46 -5.87 -8.76
CA TYR A 54 2.89 -5.66 -9.01
C TYR A 54 3.16 -5.23 -10.46
N GLN A 55 2.47 -5.84 -11.43
CA GLN A 55 2.55 -5.43 -12.83
C GLN A 55 2.09 -3.98 -13.01
N LEU A 56 0.98 -3.59 -12.36
CA LEU A 56 0.48 -2.23 -12.39
C LEU A 56 1.44 -1.24 -11.72
N LEU A 57 2.03 -1.62 -10.58
CA LEU A 57 3.05 -0.84 -9.89
C LEU A 57 4.28 -0.61 -10.79
N LEU A 58 4.82 -1.66 -11.41
CA LEU A 58 5.97 -1.55 -12.32
C LEU A 58 5.66 -0.71 -13.56
N GLN A 59 4.46 -0.84 -14.13
CA GLN A 59 4.02 -0.03 -15.26
C GLN A 59 3.95 1.45 -14.86
N ASN A 60 3.30 1.78 -13.74
CA ASN A 60 3.15 3.15 -13.28
C ASN A 60 4.51 3.75 -12.85
N ALA A 61 5.37 2.96 -12.20
CA ALA A 61 6.70 3.38 -11.81
C ALA A 61 7.60 3.65 -13.02
N SER A 62 7.58 2.77 -14.02
CA SER A 62 8.37 2.96 -15.25
C SER A 62 7.89 4.18 -16.05
N LEU A 63 6.58 4.41 -16.15
CA LEU A 63 6.02 5.63 -16.77
C LEU A 63 6.42 6.90 -16.02
N ALA A 64 6.34 6.89 -14.68
CA ALA A 64 6.75 8.02 -13.86
C ALA A 64 8.25 8.32 -14.00
N LEU A 65 9.10 7.29 -13.99
CA LEU A 65 10.53 7.42 -14.21
C LEU A 65 10.85 7.95 -15.61
N GLY A 66 10.18 7.42 -16.64
CA GLY A 66 10.32 7.90 -18.02
C GLY A 66 9.96 9.38 -18.15
N ALA A 67 8.82 9.80 -17.58
CA ALA A 67 8.40 11.21 -17.57
C ALA A 67 9.40 12.11 -16.83
N LEU A 68 9.92 11.66 -15.68
CA LEU A 68 10.91 12.40 -14.90
C LEU A 68 12.20 12.58 -15.72
N ILE A 69 12.73 11.50 -16.31
CA ILE A 69 13.94 11.52 -17.14
C ILE A 69 13.77 12.48 -18.32
N VAL A 70 12.67 12.37 -19.07
CA VAL A 70 12.41 13.24 -20.23
C VAL A 70 12.29 14.71 -19.79
N SER A 71 11.59 14.99 -18.69
CA SER A 71 11.46 16.36 -18.17
C SER A 71 12.81 16.95 -17.72
N ALA A 72 13.68 16.13 -17.11
CA ALA A 72 15.00 16.54 -16.64
C ALA A 72 15.97 16.79 -17.81
N PHE A 73 15.88 16.00 -18.89
CA PHE A 73 16.65 16.24 -20.12
C PHE A 73 16.20 17.49 -20.86
N ALA A 74 14.92 17.85 -20.77
CA ALA A 74 14.39 19.03 -21.45
C ALA A 74 14.94 20.34 -20.86
N SER A 75 15.13 20.43 -19.53
CA SER A 75 15.77 21.59 -18.92
C SER A 75 16.39 21.30 -17.55
N TYR A 76 17.64 21.75 -17.38
CA TYR A 76 18.38 21.65 -16.12
C TYR A 76 17.65 22.30 -14.94
N TRP A 77 17.08 23.49 -15.15
CA TRP A 77 16.39 24.25 -14.11
C TRP A 77 15.14 23.55 -13.58
N ILE A 78 14.44 22.81 -14.45
CA ILE A 78 13.28 21.99 -14.07
C ILE A 78 13.75 20.81 -13.20
N GLY A 79 14.88 20.19 -13.55
CA GLY A 79 15.52 19.16 -12.73
C GLY A 79 15.81 19.61 -11.29
N VAL A 80 16.33 20.83 -11.12
CA VAL A 80 16.60 21.42 -9.80
C VAL A 80 15.31 21.63 -9.00
N ALA A 81 14.21 22.05 -9.64
CA ALA A 81 12.92 22.23 -8.98
C ALA A 81 12.32 20.93 -8.43
N TYR A 82 12.65 19.77 -9.00
CA TYR A 82 12.18 18.47 -8.50
C TYR A 82 12.86 18.03 -7.19
N ILE A 83 14.10 18.45 -6.94
CA ILE A 83 14.88 18.05 -5.75
C ILE A 83 14.16 18.41 -4.43
N PRO A 84 13.75 19.67 -4.18
CA PRO A 84 13.07 20.03 -2.93
C PRO A 84 11.73 19.31 -2.78
N VAL A 85 11.01 19.08 -3.89
CA VAL A 85 9.74 18.37 -3.85
C VAL A 85 9.94 16.89 -3.53
N PHE A 86 11.00 16.28 -4.03
CA PHE A 86 11.37 14.90 -3.66
C PHE A 86 11.67 14.76 -2.17
N ILE A 87 12.36 15.74 -1.57
CA ILE A 87 12.64 15.74 -0.12
C ILE A 87 11.33 15.86 0.68
N ILE A 88 10.45 16.79 0.29
CA ILE A 88 9.13 16.96 0.94
C ILE A 88 8.29 15.68 0.80
N PHE A 89 8.34 15.05 -0.38
CA PHE A 89 7.66 13.78 -0.64
C PHE A 89 8.12 12.68 0.32
N LEU A 90 9.43 12.52 0.52
CA LEU A 90 9.97 11.53 1.47
C LEU A 90 9.51 11.81 2.90
N TYR A 91 9.50 13.07 3.31
CA TYR A 91 9.06 13.47 4.66
C TYR A 91 7.57 13.16 4.89
N ILE A 92 6.72 13.56 3.94
CA ILE A 92 5.27 13.30 4.00
C ILE A 92 5.00 11.78 3.94
N GLY A 93 5.71 11.05 3.07
CA GLY A 93 5.56 9.61 2.91
C GLY A 93 5.89 8.84 4.20
N GLN A 94 6.96 9.21 4.90
CA GLN A 94 7.32 8.59 6.18
C GLN A 94 6.29 8.88 7.28
N TYR A 95 5.80 10.11 7.37
CA TYR A 95 4.79 10.49 8.35
C TYR A 95 3.46 9.77 8.08
N PHE A 96 3.04 9.74 6.81
CA PHE A 96 1.83 9.06 6.39
C PHE A 96 1.91 7.56 6.66
N LYS A 97 3.02 6.90 6.29
CA LYS A 97 3.19 5.45 6.50
C LYS A 97 2.97 5.04 7.95
N LYS A 98 3.54 5.78 8.91
CA LYS A 98 3.34 5.49 10.34
C LYS A 98 1.87 5.66 10.76
N SER A 99 1.22 6.73 10.31
CA SER A 99 -0.16 7.00 10.68
C SER A 99 -1.16 6.04 10.02
N SER A 100 -0.96 5.70 8.74
CA SER A 100 -1.86 4.84 7.98
C SER A 100 -1.81 3.40 8.47
N SER A 101 -0.62 2.91 8.86
CA SER A 101 -0.47 1.57 9.45
C SER A 101 -1.24 1.43 10.76
N GLU A 102 -1.22 2.42 11.65
CA GLU A 102 -1.99 2.35 12.90
C GLU A 102 -3.50 2.41 12.66
N ILE A 103 -3.96 3.26 11.73
CA ILE A 103 -5.39 3.33 11.37
C ILE A 103 -5.85 1.99 10.77
N LYS A 104 -5.05 1.40 9.87
CA LYS A 104 -5.33 0.10 9.26
C LYS A 104 -5.35 -1.02 10.30
N ARG A 105 -4.46 -0.98 11.30
CA ARG A 105 -4.46 -1.92 12.43
C ARG A 105 -5.74 -1.81 13.26
N LEU A 106 -6.17 -0.59 13.58
CA LEU A 106 -7.42 -0.35 14.31
C LEU A 106 -8.64 -0.85 13.53
N GLU A 107 -8.71 -0.58 12.22
CA GLU A 107 -9.77 -1.10 11.34
C GLU A 107 -9.81 -2.64 11.36
N GLY A 108 -8.64 -3.27 11.30
CA GLY A 108 -8.52 -4.72 11.38
C GLY A 108 -9.06 -5.30 12.69
N VAL A 109 -8.76 -4.65 13.82
CA VAL A 109 -9.24 -5.09 15.15
C VAL A 109 -10.75 -4.90 15.30
N THR A 110 -11.34 -3.84 14.75
CA THR A 110 -12.79 -3.59 14.86
C THR A 110 -13.63 -4.44 13.91
N ARG A 111 -13.04 -4.99 12.85
CA ARG A 111 -13.73 -5.88 11.93
C ARG A 111 -14.08 -7.23 12.56
N THR A 112 -13.21 -7.78 13.42
CA THR A 112 -13.41 -9.11 14.03
C THR A 112 -14.67 -9.21 14.91
N PRO A 113 -14.96 -8.27 15.84
CA PRO A 113 -16.19 -8.29 16.64
C PRO A 113 -17.49 -8.32 15.82
N VAL A 114 -17.51 -7.70 14.63
CA VAL A 114 -18.68 -7.72 13.73
C VAL A 114 -19.00 -9.16 13.32
N TYR A 115 -17.99 -9.91 12.88
CA TYR A 115 -18.16 -11.31 12.45
C TYR A 115 -18.51 -12.24 13.62
N ASN A 116 -17.88 -12.02 14.78
CA ASN A 116 -18.16 -12.82 15.98
C ASN A 116 -19.60 -12.63 16.45
N LEU A 117 -20.07 -11.39 16.56
CA LEU A 117 -21.45 -11.09 16.99
C LEU A 117 -22.47 -11.66 16.01
N PHE A 118 -22.19 -11.59 14.70
CA PHE A 118 -23.04 -12.18 13.68
C PHE A 118 -23.11 -13.70 13.80
N SER A 119 -21.97 -14.36 14.00
CA SER A 119 -21.91 -15.82 14.21
C SER A 119 -22.64 -16.25 15.47
N GLU A 120 -22.45 -15.53 16.58
CA GLU A 120 -23.12 -15.79 17.86
C GLU A 120 -24.65 -15.62 17.74
N THR A 121 -25.10 -14.58 17.03
CA THR A 121 -26.52 -14.34 16.77
C THR A 121 -27.14 -15.46 15.92
N LEU A 122 -26.43 -15.99 14.92
CA LEU A 122 -26.91 -17.11 14.10
C LEU A 122 -27.02 -18.40 14.91
N SER A 123 -26.02 -18.71 15.73
CA SER A 123 -26.02 -19.90 16.59
C SER A 123 -27.06 -19.81 17.73
N GLY A 124 -27.29 -18.62 18.27
CA GLY A 124 -28.19 -18.36 19.41
C GLY A 124 -29.60 -17.87 19.04
N LEU A 125 -29.97 -17.88 17.76
CA LEU A 125 -31.16 -17.21 17.25
C LEU A 125 -32.47 -17.66 17.93
N SER A 126 -32.61 -18.95 18.22
CA SER A 126 -33.78 -19.52 18.90
C SER A 126 -33.91 -18.99 20.33
N THR A 127 -32.80 -18.90 21.06
CA THR A 127 -32.73 -18.39 22.43
C THR A 127 -33.07 -16.90 22.47
N ILE A 128 -32.52 -16.10 21.56
CA ILE A 128 -32.78 -14.64 21.51
C ILE A 128 -34.28 -14.37 21.30
N ARG A 129 -34.93 -15.11 20.40
CA ARG A 129 -36.37 -14.99 20.14
C ARG A 129 -37.23 -15.49 21.30
N ALA A 130 -36.79 -16.54 22.00
CA ALA A 130 -37.50 -17.06 23.16
C ALA A 130 -37.53 -16.04 24.32
N PHE A 131 -36.44 -15.30 24.51
CA PHE A 131 -36.32 -14.26 25.55
C PHE A 131 -36.77 -12.85 25.09
N ARG A 132 -37.17 -12.68 23.82
CA ARG A 132 -37.58 -11.39 23.22
C ARG A 132 -36.53 -10.28 23.39
N MET A 133 -35.26 -10.61 23.18
CA MET A 133 -34.13 -9.66 23.31
C MET A 133 -33.61 -9.13 21.97
N GLU A 134 -34.43 -9.19 20.90
CA GLU A 134 -34.03 -8.79 19.55
C GLU A 134 -33.54 -7.33 19.50
N ASP A 135 -34.27 -6.41 20.13
CA ASP A 135 -33.93 -4.98 20.11
C ASP A 135 -32.57 -4.68 20.74
N SER A 136 -32.21 -5.39 21.82
CA SER A 136 -30.91 -5.24 22.48
C SER A 136 -29.76 -5.74 21.59
N PHE A 137 -29.96 -6.87 20.90
CA PHE A 137 -28.97 -7.41 19.97
C PHE A 137 -28.82 -6.52 18.72
N ILE A 138 -29.92 -5.93 18.23
CA ILE A 138 -29.90 -4.97 17.11
C ILE A 138 -29.09 -3.72 17.48
N GLU A 139 -29.33 -3.14 18.66
CA GLU A 139 -28.58 -1.98 19.14
C GLU A 139 -27.09 -2.30 19.33
N GLN A 140 -26.76 -3.47 19.89
CA GLN A 140 -25.38 -3.92 20.02
C GLN A 140 -24.70 -4.09 18.65
N ASN A 141 -25.38 -4.71 17.68
CA ASN A 141 -24.86 -4.86 16.33
C ASN A 141 -24.63 -3.50 15.66
N ARG A 142 -25.57 -2.56 15.82
CA ARG A 142 -25.43 -1.19 15.30
C ARG A 142 -24.17 -0.51 15.84
N ARG A 143 -23.92 -0.57 17.16
CA ARG A 143 -22.73 0.03 17.78
C ARG A 143 -21.42 -0.53 17.23
N VAL A 144 -21.36 -1.85 17.05
CA VAL A 144 -20.15 -2.52 16.55
C VAL A 144 -19.92 -2.19 15.07
N VAL A 145 -20.97 -2.17 14.26
CA VAL A 145 -20.92 -1.79 12.85
C VAL A 145 -20.55 -0.31 12.67
N ASP A 146 -21.11 0.58 13.48
CA ASP A 146 -20.82 2.02 13.43
C ASP A 146 -19.35 2.28 13.79
N ALA A 147 -18.81 1.61 14.81
CA ALA A 147 -17.40 1.71 15.19
C ALA A 147 -16.47 1.28 14.04
N ASN A 148 -16.74 0.14 13.41
CA ASN A 148 -15.97 -0.34 12.26
C ASN A 148 -16.11 0.61 11.05
N SER A 149 -17.31 1.09 10.77
CA SER A 149 -17.58 1.99 9.64
C SER A 149 -16.86 3.33 9.79
N ASN A 150 -16.79 3.86 11.01
CA ASN A 150 -16.07 5.10 11.30
C ASN A 150 -14.56 4.95 11.05
N LEU A 151 -13.95 3.85 11.50
CA LEU A 151 -12.54 3.56 11.25
C LEU A 151 -12.25 3.33 9.76
N TYR A 152 -13.12 2.59 9.07
CA TYR A 152 -13.05 2.40 7.64
C TYR A 152 -13.09 3.75 6.91
N PHE A 153 -14.04 4.63 7.23
CA PHE A 153 -14.11 5.97 6.64
C PHE A 153 -12.86 6.80 6.94
N THR A 154 -12.35 6.73 8.17
CA THR A 154 -11.12 7.43 8.59
C THR A 154 -9.91 6.96 7.78
N TYR A 155 -9.79 5.66 7.50
CA TYR A 155 -8.74 5.11 6.63
C TYR A 155 -8.81 5.68 5.21
N TRP A 156 -10.00 5.72 4.60
CA TRP A 156 -10.19 6.31 3.28
C TRP A 156 -9.94 7.82 3.26
N ALA A 157 -10.37 8.53 4.29
CA ALA A 157 -10.12 9.95 4.46
C ALA A 157 -8.62 10.26 4.58
N ALA A 158 -7.86 9.42 5.30
CA ALA A 158 -6.40 9.55 5.40
C ALA A 158 -5.72 9.35 4.05
N SER A 159 -6.08 8.32 3.27
CA SER A 159 -5.57 8.12 1.91
C SER A 159 -5.89 9.32 1.00
N ARG A 160 -7.10 9.88 1.12
CA ARG A 160 -7.47 11.07 0.34
C ARG A 160 -6.68 12.31 0.75
N TRP A 161 -6.42 12.50 2.05
CA TRP A 161 -5.60 13.59 2.56
C TRP A 161 -4.20 13.58 1.97
N LEU A 162 -3.56 12.40 1.93
CA LEU A 162 -2.26 12.26 1.27
C LEU A 162 -2.35 12.60 -0.22
N ALA A 163 -3.33 12.04 -0.93
CA ALA A 163 -3.51 12.30 -2.35
C ALA A 163 -3.63 13.81 -2.65
N THR A 164 -4.42 14.55 -1.85
CA THR A 164 -4.55 16.01 -1.98
C THR A 164 -3.23 16.74 -1.69
N ARG A 165 -2.45 16.31 -0.70
CA ARG A 165 -1.13 16.92 -0.41
C ARG A 165 -0.13 16.68 -1.54
N LEU A 166 -0.12 15.49 -2.13
CA LEU A 166 0.71 15.18 -3.30
C LEU A 166 0.31 16.01 -4.52
N ASP A 167 -0.99 16.18 -4.75
CA ASP A 167 -1.51 16.98 -5.85
C ASP A 167 -1.12 18.46 -5.72
N LEU A 168 -1.19 19.02 -4.50
CA LEU A 168 -0.72 20.39 -4.24
C LEU A 168 0.76 20.59 -4.55
N LEU A 169 1.61 19.61 -4.24
CA LEU A 169 3.04 19.67 -4.58
C LEU A 169 3.27 19.61 -6.09
N SER A 170 2.52 18.77 -6.79
CA SER A 170 2.58 18.67 -8.23
C SER A 170 2.12 19.96 -8.93
N VAL A 171 1.04 20.59 -8.46
CA VAL A 171 0.59 21.89 -8.95
C VAL A 171 1.64 22.97 -8.71
N LEU A 172 2.31 22.96 -7.55
CA LEU A 172 3.41 23.88 -7.26
C LEU A 172 4.57 23.70 -8.25
N ILE A 173 4.93 22.47 -8.60
CA ILE A 173 5.95 22.19 -9.63
C ILE A 173 5.51 22.77 -10.97
N ILE A 174 4.29 22.46 -11.42
CA ILE A 174 3.77 22.94 -12.71
C ILE A 174 3.79 24.47 -12.74
N PHE A 175 3.43 25.13 -11.65
CA PHE A 175 3.49 26.58 -11.54
C PHE A 175 4.92 27.11 -11.74
N VAL A 176 5.91 26.54 -11.04
CA VAL A 176 7.32 26.92 -11.18
C VAL A 176 7.85 26.65 -12.58
N VAL A 177 7.54 25.48 -13.16
CA VAL A 177 7.94 25.09 -14.53
C VAL A 177 7.33 26.05 -15.55
N THR A 178 6.04 26.35 -15.42
CA THR A 178 5.34 27.25 -16.35
C THR A 178 5.90 28.66 -16.25
N LEU A 179 6.15 29.16 -15.04
CA LEU A 179 6.76 30.48 -14.83
C LEU A 179 8.17 30.56 -15.44
N TYR A 180 8.97 29.50 -15.30
CA TYR A 180 10.28 29.39 -15.94
C TYR A 180 10.19 29.40 -17.48
N LEU A 181 9.25 28.65 -18.07
CA LEU A 181 9.05 28.62 -19.52
C LEU A 181 8.58 29.98 -20.07
N VAL A 182 7.74 30.71 -19.33
CA VAL A 182 7.33 32.06 -19.68
C VAL A 182 8.50 33.04 -19.58
N ALA A 183 9.33 32.95 -18.53
CA ALA A 183 10.49 33.83 -18.35
C ALA A 183 11.58 33.60 -19.42
N THR A 184 11.69 32.38 -19.94
CA THR A 184 12.67 31.99 -20.98
C THR A 184 12.06 31.99 -22.39
N ALA A 185 10.87 32.54 -22.55
CA ALA A 185 10.17 32.64 -23.83
C ALA A 185 11.05 33.31 -24.88
N GLY A 186 11.36 32.57 -25.96
CA GLY A 186 12.21 33.03 -27.06
C GLY A 186 13.67 32.52 -27.02
N SER A 187 14.14 32.00 -25.89
CA SER A 187 15.50 31.41 -25.79
C SER A 187 15.51 29.88 -25.93
N VAL A 188 14.42 29.22 -25.52
CA VAL A 188 14.26 27.77 -25.57
C VAL A 188 13.40 27.39 -26.77
N GLY A 189 13.75 26.31 -27.47
CA GLY A 189 12.98 25.81 -28.60
C GLY A 189 11.54 25.47 -28.19
N SER A 190 10.55 25.91 -28.98
CA SER A 190 9.11 25.70 -28.71
C SER A 190 8.77 24.23 -28.42
N LEU A 191 9.40 23.31 -29.16
CA LEU A 191 9.22 21.86 -28.97
C LEU A 191 9.70 21.38 -27.59
N THR A 192 10.88 21.79 -27.12
CA THR A 192 11.42 21.34 -25.83
C THR A 192 10.62 21.92 -24.66
N SER A 193 10.16 23.16 -24.81
CA SER A 193 9.25 23.81 -23.85
C SER A 193 7.93 23.04 -23.74
N ALA A 194 7.29 22.72 -24.87
CA ALA A 194 6.03 21.97 -24.89
C ALA A 194 6.18 20.54 -24.33
N LEU A 195 7.26 19.84 -24.68
CA LEU A 195 7.57 18.52 -24.12
C LEU A 195 7.73 18.59 -22.61
N SER A 196 8.53 19.54 -22.11
CA SER A 196 8.77 19.68 -20.66
C SER A 196 7.48 19.92 -19.87
N LEU A 197 6.58 20.78 -20.38
CA LEU A 197 5.31 21.08 -19.75
C LEU A 197 4.37 19.87 -19.76
N THR A 198 4.27 19.18 -20.90
CA THR A 198 3.41 18.00 -21.06
C THR A 198 3.85 16.87 -20.12
N TYR A 199 5.14 16.56 -20.06
CA TYR A 199 5.64 15.51 -19.16
C TYR A 199 5.54 15.90 -17.68
N SER A 200 5.68 17.19 -17.34
CA SER A 200 5.46 17.68 -15.96
C SER A 200 4.00 17.53 -15.53
N LEU A 201 3.06 17.83 -16.44
CA LEU A 201 1.62 17.61 -16.21
C LEU A 201 1.32 16.11 -16.03
N MET A 202 1.85 15.26 -16.91
CA MET A 202 1.65 13.81 -16.82
C MET A 202 2.22 13.23 -15.51
N LEU A 203 3.36 13.72 -15.04
CA LEU A 203 3.99 13.28 -13.80
C LEU A 203 3.05 13.41 -12.59
N THR A 204 2.22 14.46 -12.56
CA THR A 204 1.21 14.69 -11.52
C THR A 204 0.24 13.52 -11.40
N SER A 205 -0.36 13.13 -12.52
CA SER A 205 -1.29 12.00 -12.54
C SER A 205 -0.59 10.69 -12.22
N MET A 206 0.63 10.50 -12.73
CA MET A 206 1.40 9.27 -12.52
C MET A 206 1.78 9.08 -11.05
N VAL A 207 2.18 10.12 -10.33
CA VAL A 207 2.49 10.04 -8.89
C VAL A 207 1.28 9.55 -8.09
N GLN A 208 0.06 10.00 -8.43
CA GLN A 208 -1.15 9.50 -7.78
C GLN A 208 -1.40 8.02 -8.08
N TRP A 209 -1.19 7.58 -9.32
CA TRP A 209 -1.33 6.18 -9.70
C TRP A 209 -0.30 5.29 -9.02
N VAL A 210 0.97 5.72 -8.95
CA VAL A 210 2.04 5.02 -8.24
C VAL A 210 1.69 4.86 -6.76
N MET A 211 1.27 5.94 -6.08
CA MET A 211 0.91 5.87 -4.66
C MET A 211 -0.22 4.85 -4.43
N ARG A 212 -1.28 4.88 -5.26
CA ARG A 212 -2.38 3.91 -5.17
C ARG A 212 -1.91 2.48 -5.43
N SER A 213 -1.03 2.28 -6.41
CA SER A 213 -0.45 0.95 -6.69
C SER A 213 0.37 0.44 -5.51
N VAL A 214 1.18 1.29 -4.87
CA VAL A 214 1.95 0.94 -3.67
C VAL A 214 1.02 0.52 -2.54
N ASP A 215 -0.03 1.29 -2.26
CA ASP A 215 -1.01 0.96 -1.22
C ASP A 215 -1.69 -0.39 -1.49
N ARG A 216 -2.07 -0.68 -2.74
CA ARG A 216 -2.67 -1.97 -3.12
C ARG A 216 -1.70 -3.13 -2.99
N THR A 217 -0.46 -2.96 -3.42
CA THR A 217 0.58 -3.99 -3.28
C THR A 217 0.87 -4.27 -1.80
N ASP A 218 0.97 -3.24 -0.96
CA ASP A 218 1.20 -3.40 0.49
C ASP A 218 0.01 -4.12 1.18
N ASN A 219 -1.22 -3.82 0.75
CA ASN A 219 -2.41 -4.56 1.19
C ASN A 219 -2.36 -6.04 0.78
N ALA A 220 -2.00 -6.34 -0.47
CA ALA A 220 -1.86 -7.73 -0.94
C ALA A 220 -0.70 -8.48 -0.24
N MET A 221 0.40 -7.79 0.08
CA MET A 221 1.54 -8.37 0.79
C MET A 221 1.21 -8.80 2.22
N THR A 222 0.19 -8.21 2.84
CA THR A 222 -0.28 -8.63 4.18
C THR A 222 -0.71 -10.11 4.18
N SER A 223 -1.27 -10.63 3.08
CA SER A 223 -1.59 -12.06 2.95
C SER A 223 -0.33 -12.94 2.92
N VAL A 224 0.74 -12.49 2.27
CA VAL A 224 2.02 -13.21 2.23
C VAL A 224 2.67 -13.27 3.62
N GLU A 225 2.65 -12.17 4.37
CA GLU A 225 3.16 -12.14 5.75
C GLU A 225 2.43 -13.15 6.63
N ARG A 226 1.10 -13.27 6.48
CA ARG A 226 0.30 -14.26 7.21
C ARG A 226 0.67 -15.70 6.84
N LEU A 227 0.89 -15.99 5.56
CA LEU A 227 1.32 -17.31 5.10
C LEU A 227 2.71 -17.69 5.63
N LEU A 228 3.63 -16.73 5.68
CA LEU A 228 4.96 -16.91 6.26
C LEU A 228 4.91 -17.13 7.76
N TYR A 229 4.02 -16.42 8.47
CA TYR A 229 3.76 -16.66 9.89
C TYR A 229 3.31 -18.09 10.14
N PHE A 230 2.35 -18.62 9.38
CA PHE A 230 1.89 -20.01 9.51
C PHE A 230 2.99 -21.06 9.30
N ARG A 231 3.98 -20.75 8.46
CA ARG A 231 5.14 -21.65 8.25
C ARG A 231 6.07 -21.73 9.46
N GLN A 232 6.12 -20.68 10.29
CA GLN A 232 7.04 -20.57 11.42
C GLN A 232 6.45 -21.09 12.73
N ILE A 233 5.16 -21.46 12.75
CA ILE A 233 4.52 -22.06 13.91
C ILE A 233 5.18 -23.41 14.18
N GLU A 234 5.57 -23.64 15.44
CA GLU A 234 6.18 -24.90 15.87
C GLU A 234 5.18 -26.04 15.66
N SER A 235 5.63 -27.10 14.98
CA SER A 235 4.80 -28.29 14.80
C SER A 235 4.57 -28.91 16.16
N GLU A 236 3.31 -29.15 16.53
CA GLU A 236 3.02 -29.95 17.71
C GLU A 236 3.72 -31.30 17.58
N ASP A 237 4.39 -31.71 18.66
CA ASP A 237 5.09 -32.98 18.70
C ASP A 237 4.06 -34.10 18.58
N THR A 238 3.98 -34.72 17.41
CA THR A 238 3.21 -35.94 17.18
C THR A 238 4.00 -37.15 17.71
N ALA A 239 4.67 -37.00 18.85
CA ALA A 239 4.97 -38.11 19.71
C ALA A 239 3.64 -38.49 20.36
N GLY A 240 2.90 -39.39 19.69
CA GLY A 240 1.80 -40.08 20.31
C GLY A 240 2.29 -40.61 21.65
N LYS A 241 1.81 -40.03 22.75
CA LYS A 241 1.50 -40.84 23.92
C LYS A 241 0.50 -41.85 23.41
N ILE A 242 1.03 -42.97 22.94
CA ILE A 242 0.27 -44.15 22.56
C ILE A 242 -0.73 -44.31 23.70
N ILE A 243 -2.00 -44.44 23.34
CA ILE A 243 -3.12 -44.54 24.26
C ILE A 243 -2.83 -45.61 25.35
N ASP A 244 -1.93 -46.56 25.08
CA ASP A 244 -1.29 -47.47 26.05
C ASP A 244 -0.73 -46.82 27.32
N GLU A 245 -0.06 -45.65 27.27
CA GLU A 245 0.49 -45.00 28.49
C GLU A 245 -0.60 -44.36 29.36
N LEU A 246 -1.71 -43.92 28.76
CA LEU A 246 -2.86 -43.39 29.50
C LEU A 246 -3.79 -44.49 30.01
N THR A 247 -3.80 -45.66 29.36
CA THR A 247 -4.59 -46.83 29.81
C THR A 247 -3.83 -47.70 30.81
N ALA A 248 -2.48 -47.69 30.78
CA ALA A 248 -1.64 -48.38 31.77
C ALA A 248 -1.62 -47.73 33.15
N ARG A 249 -2.20 -46.52 33.30
CA ARG A 249 -2.23 -45.78 34.56
C ARG A 249 -3.51 -46.01 35.40
N ASP A 250 -4.46 -46.80 34.91
CA ASP A 250 -5.55 -47.34 35.73
C ASP A 250 -5.40 -48.86 35.93
N PRO A 251 -4.64 -49.25 36.97
CA PRO A 251 -5.00 -50.40 37.76
C PRO A 251 -5.32 -49.94 39.19
N GLN A 252 -6.57 -49.55 39.43
CA GLN A 252 -7.30 -49.78 40.70
C GLN A 252 -8.82 -49.79 40.47
#